data_AF-A0A6V7KEM0-F1
#
_entry.id   AF-A0A6V7KEM0-F1
#
_cell.length_a   1.000
_cell.length_b   1.000
_cell.length_c   1.000
_cell.angle_alpha   90.00
_cell.angle_beta   90.00
_cell.angle_gamma   90.00
#
_symmetry.space_group_name_H-M   'P 1'
#
loop_
_entity.id
_entity.type
_entity.pdbx_description
1 polymer ?
#
loop_
_entity_poly.entity_id
_entity_poly.type
_entity_poly.pdbx_seq_one_letter_code
_entity_poly.pdbx_strand_id
1 'polypeptide(L)' 'EPGLSASCVEATSHGLTDDQKKELVRVHNEFRAKVASGNEDRGAPGPQPAGIIPPL' A
#
# COMPACT_ATOMS: atom_id res chain seq x y z
N GLU A 1 -1.55 24.91 -2.94
CA GLU A 1 -0.60 23.91 -3.46
C GLU A 1 0.80 24.51 -3.59
N PRO A 2 1.78 24.16 -2.72
CA PRO A 2 3.17 24.47 -3.01
C PRO A 2 3.59 23.63 -4.22
N GLY A 3 4.25 24.26 -5.19
CA GLY A 3 4.73 23.59 -6.39
C GLY A 3 5.74 22.48 -6.09
N LEU A 4 6.01 21.67 -7.11
CA LEU A 4 7.02 20.61 -7.05
C LEU A 4 8.40 21.17 -6.66
N SER A 5 9.17 20.39 -5.89
CA SER A 5 10.49 20.81 -5.41
C SER A 5 11.48 21.02 -6.56
N ALA A 6 12.52 21.84 -6.35
CA ALA A 6 13.61 22.02 -7.29
C ALA A 6 14.38 20.72 -7.63
N SER A 7 14.19 19.66 -6.84
CA SER A 7 14.77 18.33 -7.11
C SER A 7 14.05 17.59 -8.25
N CYS A 8 12.86 18.02 -8.65
CA CYS A 8 12.14 17.45 -9.78
C CYS A 8 12.64 18.11 -11.08
N VAL A 9 13.50 17.42 -11.83
CA VAL A 9 14.12 17.95 -13.05
C VAL A 9 13.08 18.19 -14.16
N GLU A 10 12.14 17.26 -14.33
CA GLU A 10 11.04 17.39 -15.29
C GLU A 10 9.87 16.49 -14.83
N ALA A 11 8.91 17.07 -14.13
CA ALA A 11 7.76 16.30 -13.63
C ALA A 11 6.66 16.25 -14.70
N THR A 12 6.42 15.07 -15.26
CA THR A 12 5.39 14.85 -16.29
C THR A 12 3.98 14.74 -15.69
N SER A 13 3.85 14.30 -14.44
CA SER A 13 2.60 14.29 -13.67
C SER A 13 2.86 14.25 -12.16
N HIS A 14 1.90 14.71 -11.37
CA HIS A 14 1.93 14.63 -9.91
C HIS A 14 0.52 14.39 -9.37
N GLY A 15 0.45 13.77 -8.18
CA GLY A 15 -0.82 13.41 -7.56
C GLY A 15 -1.44 12.14 -8.14
N LEU A 16 -2.44 11.63 -7.42
CA LEU A 16 -3.24 10.47 -7.82
C LEU A 16 -4.66 10.93 -8.14
N THR A 17 -5.27 10.34 -9.17
CA THR A 17 -6.71 10.43 -9.36
C THR A 17 -7.44 9.75 -8.19
N ASP A 18 -8.71 10.07 -7.98
CA ASP A 18 -9.47 9.46 -6.89
C ASP A 18 -9.63 7.95 -7.07
N ASP A 19 -9.67 7.45 -8.30
CA ASP A 19 -9.70 6.02 -8.58
C ASP A 19 -8.35 5.35 -8.28
N GLN A 20 -7.23 6.02 -8.57
CA GLN A 20 -5.91 5.54 -8.16
C GLN A 20 -5.77 5.52 -6.62
N LYS A 21 -6.33 6.49 -5.91
CA LYS A 21 -6.36 6.49 -4.44
C LYS A 21 -7.18 5.32 -3.89
N LYS A 22 -8.37 5.07 -4.44
CA LYS A 22 -9.22 3.93 -4.06
C LYS A 22 -8.51 2.60 -4.29
N GLU A 23 -7.87 2.46 -5.45
CA GLU A 23 -7.13 1.26 -5.81
C GLU A 23 -5.95 1.02 -4.86
N LEU A 24 -5.19 2.08 -4.53
CA LEU A 24 -4.11 2.00 -3.56
C LEU A 24 -4.60 1.48 -2.21
N VAL A 25 -5.70 2.04 -1.68
CA VAL A 25 -6.29 1.61 -0.40
C VAL A 25 -6.80 0.17 -0.48
N ARG A 26 -7.46 -0.21 -1.58
CA ARG A 26 -7.97 -1.57 -1.81
C ARG A 26 -6.83 -2.60 -1.74
N VAL A 27 -5.76 -2.39 -2.50
CA VAL A 27 -4.61 -3.31 -2.55
C VAL A 27 -3.94 -3.44 -1.18
N HIS A 28 -3.78 -2.34 -0.45
CA HIS A 28 -3.25 -2.40 0.93
C HIS A 28 -4.14 -3.25 1.84
N ASN A 29 -5.45 -3.03 1.81
CA ASN A 29 -6.39 -3.76 2.64
C ASN A 29 -6.45 -5.25 2.27
N GLU A 30 -6.29 -5.61 1.00
CA GLU A 30 -6.18 -7.01 0.55
C GLU A 30 -4.96 -7.71 1.15
N PHE A 31 -3.79 -7.06 1.12
CA PHE A 31 -2.60 -7.63 1.75
C PHE A 31 -2.69 -7.68 3.28
N ARG A 32 -3.27 -6.65 3.90
CA ARG A 32 -3.56 -6.66 5.36
C ARG A 32 -4.45 -7.83 5.73
N ALA A 33 -5.52 -8.08 4.97
CA ALA A 33 -6.41 -9.21 5.18
C ALA A 33 -5.73 -10.57 4.93
N LYS A 34 -4.89 -10.67 3.90
CA LYS A 34 -4.11 -11.89 3.62
C LYS A 34 -3.20 -12.27 4.79
N VAL A 35 -2.46 -11.29 5.33
CA VAL A 35 -1.59 -11.53 6.50
C VAL A 35 -2.42 -11.78 7.76
N ALA A 36 -3.46 -10.98 8.02
CA ALA A 36 -4.33 -11.13 9.20
C ALA A 36 -5.00 -12.51 9.27
N SER A 37 -5.37 -13.08 8.13
CA SER A 37 -5.95 -14.42 8.04
C SER A 37 -4.91 -15.56 8.13
N GLY A 38 -3.62 -15.25 8.23
CA GLY A 38 -2.53 -16.24 8.31
C GLY A 38 -2.22 -16.93 6.97
N ASN A 39 -2.59 -16.32 5.83
CA ASN A 39 -2.46 -16.90 4.50
C ASN A 39 -1.21 -16.39 3.73
N GLU A 40 -0.20 -15.83 4.41
CA GLU A 40 1.07 -15.43 3.78
C GLU A 40 2.18 -16.40 4.17
N ASP A 41 2.56 -17.25 3.22
CA ASP A 41 3.47 -18.37 3.45
C ASP A 41 4.95 -17.96 3.56
N ARG A 42 5.31 -16.76 3.08
CA ARG A 42 6.70 -16.29 3.07
C ARG A 42 7.15 -15.79 4.44
N GLY A 43 8.38 -16.12 4.82
CA GLY A 43 9.06 -15.66 6.04
C GLY A 43 10.38 -16.39 6.26
N ALA A 44 11.24 -15.88 7.16
CA ALA A 44 12.49 -16.54 7.58
C ALA A 44 12.67 -16.45 9.11
N PRO A 45 12.03 -17.33 9.91
CA PRO A 45 11.15 -18.44 9.49
C PRO A 45 9.76 -17.96 9.04
N GLY A 46 9.05 -18.79 8.28
CA GLY A 46 7.64 -18.59 7.89
C GLY A 46 6.78 -19.80 8.28
N PRO A 47 5.45 -19.78 8.08
CA PRO A 47 4.62 -18.70 7.51
C PRO A 47 4.33 -17.54 8.48
N GLN A 48 3.79 -16.42 7.98
CA GLN A 48 3.31 -15.34 8.85
C GLN A 48 2.04 -15.79 9.59
N PRO A 49 1.97 -15.61 10.92
CA PRO A 49 0.81 -16.06 11.70
C PRO A 49 -0.43 -15.20 11.43
N ALA A 50 -1.61 -15.77 11.68
CA ALA A 50 -2.85 -15.00 11.75
C ALA A 50 -2.79 -13.98 12.90
N GLY A 51 -3.47 -12.85 12.71
CA GLY A 51 -3.46 -11.75 13.67
C GLY A 51 -4.47 -10.67 13.34
N ILE A 52 -4.59 -9.67 14.21
CA ILE A 52 -5.47 -8.53 13.98
C ILE A 52 -4.65 -7.41 13.33
N ILE A 53 -4.97 -7.10 12.08
CA ILE A 53 -4.42 -5.97 11.33
C ILE A 53 -5.60 -5.10 10.88
N PRO A 54 -5.85 -3.93 11.50
CA PRO A 54 -7.05 -3.11 11.21
C PRO A 54 -7.00 -2.52 9.80
N PRO A 55 -8.10 -2.22 9.09
CA PRO A 55 -8.04 -1.51 7.82
C PRO A 55 -7.35 -0.13 7.92
N LEU A 56 -6.83 0.38 6.79
CA LEU A 56 -6.33 1.76 6.68
C LEU A 56 -7.45 2.79 6.79
#